data_AF-A0A7H4NZW5-F1
#
_entry.id   AF-A0A7H4NZW5-F1
#
_cell.length_a   1.000
_cell.length_b   1.000
_cell.length_c   1.000
_cell.angle_alpha   90.00
_cell.angle_beta   90.00
_cell.angle_gamma   90.00
#
_symmetry.space_group_name_H-M   'P 1'
#
loop_
_entity.id
_entity.type
_entity.pdbx_description
1 polymer ?
#
loop_
_entity_poly.entity_id
_entity_poly.type
_entity_poly.pdbx_seq_one_letter_code
_entity_poly.pdbx_strand_id
1 'polypeptide(L)'
;MMNRRNISQPAKCPLLFAIRGRAVSGPAWEDEILVIFARISLILLTLFSLQSQAQTIKESDRFAIIGEPKYAAGFTHYDYANPAAPKGGAITLAAIGTFDNFNRYAMRGNPGIRTESLYDTLFTTSDDEPGSYYPLIAEHTRYADDFSWMEITLNPRARYHDGSPITASDVAFTFQKFMTEGVPQFRLYYKGTRVKAIAPLTVRIDLAAPGKENMLSLMTLPVMPEKYWRNHKLSDPLSAPPLASGPYRITAWRMGQYITYSRVKDYWAADLPVNRGRWNFDSLRYDYYLDDNVAFRSL
;
A
#
# COMPACT_ATOMS: atom_id res chain seq x y z
N MET A 1 -29.03 61.33 -45.74
CA MET A 1 -27.81 62.15 -45.90
C MET A 1 -26.92 61.48 -46.92
N MET A 2 -26.47 62.25 -47.92
CA MET A 2 -25.45 62.02 -48.95
C MET A 2 -25.38 60.63 -49.66
N ASN A 3 -25.78 60.42 -50.92
CA ASN A 3 -25.37 61.07 -52.20
C ASN A 3 -23.92 60.67 -52.55
N ARG A 4 -23.65 59.81 -53.55
CA ARG A 4 -23.45 60.04 -55.01
C ARG A 4 -22.56 58.87 -55.50
N ARG A 5 -22.40 58.43 -56.75
CA ARG A 5 -22.74 58.81 -58.14
C ARG A 5 -22.38 57.51 -58.93
N ASN A 6 -23.28 56.89 -59.68
CA ASN A 6 -23.64 57.15 -61.07
C ASN A 6 -22.50 56.95 -62.12
N ILE A 7 -22.84 56.20 -63.19
CA ILE A 7 -22.40 56.33 -64.60
C ILE A 7 -21.62 55.14 -65.24
N SER A 8 -22.41 54.35 -66.01
CA SER A 8 -22.24 53.76 -67.36
C SER A 8 -20.95 53.05 -67.85
N GLN A 9 -21.14 51.77 -68.22
CA GLN A 9 -20.79 51.02 -69.46
C GLN A 9 -19.81 51.65 -70.50
N PRO A 10 -18.99 50.88 -71.28
CA PRO A 10 -19.49 49.85 -72.23
C PRO A 10 -18.56 48.70 -72.74
N ALA A 11 -19.16 47.80 -73.55
CA ALA A 11 -18.65 47.12 -74.78
C ALA A 11 -17.80 45.79 -74.78
N LYS A 12 -18.45 44.73 -75.31
CA LYS A 12 -18.12 43.77 -76.41
C LYS A 12 -16.76 42.97 -76.50
N CYS A 13 -16.89 41.61 -76.44
CA CYS A 13 -16.33 40.47 -77.26
C CYS A 13 -14.81 40.38 -77.68
N PRO A 14 -14.23 39.23 -78.12
CA PRO A 14 -14.67 37.80 -78.20
C PRO A 14 -13.60 36.69 -77.86
N LEU A 15 -14.01 35.40 -77.89
CA LEU A 15 -13.30 34.13 -78.26
C LEU A 15 -11.77 33.94 -78.10
N LEU A 16 -11.30 32.81 -77.52
CA LEU A 16 -10.49 31.73 -78.16
C LEU A 16 -9.87 30.67 -77.18
N PHE A 17 -9.85 29.42 -77.65
CA PHE A 17 -8.97 28.25 -77.37
C PHE A 17 -9.05 27.36 -76.11
N ALA A 18 -9.32 26.08 -76.40
CA ALA A 18 -9.04 24.91 -75.59
C ALA A 18 -7.58 24.46 -75.74
N ILE A 19 -6.96 23.99 -74.66
CA ILE A 19 -5.80 23.09 -74.69
C ILE A 19 -5.99 22.01 -73.62
N ARG A 20 -6.18 20.76 -74.09
CA ARG A 20 -6.12 19.54 -73.27
C ARG A 20 -4.67 19.35 -72.78
N GLY A 21 -4.47 19.42 -71.46
CA GLY A 21 -3.21 18.99 -70.83
C GLY A 21 -3.06 17.48 -70.92
N ARG A 22 -2.07 17.03 -71.69
CA ARG A 22 -1.65 15.64 -71.81
C ARG A 22 -0.92 15.26 -70.52
N ALA A 23 -1.44 14.30 -69.76
CA ALA A 23 -0.69 13.70 -68.65
C ALA A 23 0.57 13.03 -69.22
N VAL A 24 1.73 13.53 -68.83
CA VAL A 24 3.02 12.89 -69.09
C VAL A 24 3.08 11.69 -68.15
N SER A 25 3.03 10.48 -68.70
CA SER A 25 3.32 9.25 -67.97
C SER A 25 4.78 9.28 -67.53
N GLY A 26 5.02 9.35 -66.22
CA GLY A 26 6.35 9.11 -65.64
C GLY A 26 6.86 7.72 -65.99
N PRO A 27 8.18 7.49 -65.92
CA PRO A 27 8.76 6.22 -66.31
C PRO A 27 8.36 5.09 -65.33
N ALA A 28 8.01 3.92 -65.87
CA ALA A 28 7.41 2.78 -65.14
C ALA A 28 8.20 2.25 -63.92
N TRP A 29 9.47 2.62 -63.77
CA TRP A 29 10.29 2.27 -62.59
C TRP A 29 9.97 3.10 -61.35
N GLU A 30 9.35 4.28 -61.48
CA GLU A 30 8.94 5.12 -60.34
C GLU A 30 7.78 4.48 -59.56
N ASP A 31 6.85 3.82 -60.26
CA ASP A 31 5.72 3.12 -59.65
C ASP A 31 6.17 1.85 -58.89
N GLU A 32 7.17 1.12 -59.40
CA GLU A 32 7.74 -0.03 -58.70
C GLU A 32 8.48 0.37 -57.43
N ILE A 33 9.23 1.48 -57.46
CA ILE A 33 9.91 2.03 -56.29
C ILE A 33 8.88 2.44 -55.22
N LEU A 34 7.79 3.11 -55.61
CA LEU A 34 6.71 3.49 -54.70
C LEU A 34 6.01 2.27 -54.07
N VAL A 35 5.79 1.20 -54.84
CA VAL A 35 5.21 -0.06 -54.32
C VAL A 35 6.18 -0.76 -53.37
N ILE A 36 7.49 -0.74 -53.63
CA ILE A 36 8.52 -1.30 -52.75
C ILE A 36 8.59 -0.50 -51.44
N PHE A 37 8.59 0.83 -51.49
CA PHE A 37 8.56 1.68 -50.30
C PHE A 37 7.27 1.53 -49.50
N ALA A 38 6.12 1.36 -50.16
CA ALA A 38 4.85 1.09 -49.50
C ALA A 38 4.86 -0.28 -48.79
N ARG A 39 5.44 -1.32 -49.43
CA ARG A 39 5.60 -2.66 -48.83
C ARG A 39 6.58 -2.68 -47.66
N ILE A 40 7.72 -2.00 -47.78
CA ILE A 40 8.69 -1.86 -46.69
C ILE A 40 8.08 -1.07 -45.53
N SER A 41 7.35 0.01 -45.81
CA SER A 41 6.63 0.77 -44.79
C SER A 41 5.57 -0.07 -44.08
N LEU A 42 4.83 -0.92 -44.81
CA LEU A 42 3.84 -1.82 -44.24
C LEU A 42 4.48 -2.93 -43.38
N ILE A 43 5.64 -3.45 -43.79
CA ILE A 43 6.44 -4.42 -43.02
C ILE A 43 7.01 -3.77 -41.75
N LEU A 44 7.50 -2.53 -41.83
CA LEU A 44 7.97 -1.78 -40.67
C LEU A 44 6.83 -1.45 -39.70
N LEU A 45 5.65 -1.07 -40.20
CA LEU A 45 4.45 -0.83 -39.38
C LEU A 45 3.95 -2.10 -38.67
N THR A 46 4.03 -3.26 -39.33
CA THR A 46 3.66 -4.56 -38.73
C THR A 46 4.70 -5.07 -37.73
N LEU A 47 5.99 -4.81 -37.95
CA LEU A 47 7.05 -5.11 -36.99
C LEU A 47 7.02 -4.18 -35.76
N PHE A 48 6.62 -2.92 -35.93
CA PHE A 48 6.49 -1.96 -34.82
C PHE A 48 5.27 -2.25 -33.93
N SER A 49 4.19 -2.80 -34.50
CA SER A 49 2.99 -3.17 -33.74
C SER A 49 3.16 -4.46 -32.92
N LEU A 50 4.21 -5.26 -33.17
CA LEU A 50 4.53 -6.47 -32.41
C LEU A 50 5.31 -6.21 -31.10
N GLN A 51 5.71 -4.95 -30.80
CA GLN A 51 6.47 -4.62 -29.59
C GLN A 51 5.63 -4.15 -28.40
N SER A 52 4.30 -4.10 -28.50
CA SER A 52 3.46 -3.86 -27.32
C SER A 52 3.23 -5.17 -26.57
N GLN A 53 4.22 -5.59 -25.79
CA GLN A 53 3.99 -6.66 -24.81
C GLN A 53 3.17 -6.09 -23.67
N ALA A 54 1.93 -6.58 -23.51
CA ALA A 54 1.15 -6.31 -22.33
C ALA A 54 1.88 -6.89 -21.11
N GLN A 55 2.11 -6.08 -20.08
CA GLN A 55 2.74 -6.53 -18.83
C GLN A 55 1.88 -7.62 -18.20
N THR A 56 2.49 -8.77 -17.85
CA THR A 56 1.74 -9.86 -17.23
C THR A 56 1.36 -9.47 -15.81
N ILE A 57 0.10 -9.61 -15.45
CA ILE A 57 -0.40 -9.36 -14.10
C ILE A 57 -0.49 -10.68 -13.36
N LYS A 58 0.13 -10.74 -12.19
CA LYS A 58 0.04 -11.86 -11.25
C LYS A 58 -0.93 -11.50 -10.12
N GLU A 59 -1.52 -12.52 -9.52
CA GLU A 59 -2.44 -12.39 -8.40
C GLU A 59 -2.01 -13.36 -7.28
N SER A 60 -1.99 -12.87 -6.05
CA SER A 60 -1.75 -13.68 -4.86
C SER A 60 -2.30 -13.00 -3.61
N ASP A 61 -2.66 -13.80 -2.62
CA ASP A 61 -3.02 -13.34 -1.28
C ASP A 61 -1.93 -13.68 -0.25
N ARG A 62 -0.88 -14.41 -0.62
CA ARG A 62 0.21 -14.80 0.29
C ARG A 62 1.55 -14.82 -0.42
N PHE A 63 2.59 -14.53 0.33
CA PHE A 63 3.93 -14.37 -0.24
C PHE A 63 4.98 -14.98 0.68
N ALA A 64 6.06 -15.46 0.08
CA ALA A 64 7.29 -15.84 0.76
C ALA A 64 8.47 -15.21 0.03
N ILE A 65 9.52 -14.80 0.75
CA ILE A 65 10.74 -14.26 0.12
C ILE A 65 11.34 -15.34 -0.79
N ILE A 66 11.53 -16.54 -0.25
CA ILE A 66 12.08 -17.70 -0.95
C ILE A 66 11.03 -18.81 -0.99
N GLY A 67 10.84 -19.42 -2.16
CA GLY A 67 9.88 -20.50 -2.35
C GLY A 67 8.42 -20.07 -2.22
N GLU A 68 7.59 -21.00 -1.75
CA GLU A 68 6.15 -20.82 -1.54
C GLU A 68 5.84 -20.76 -0.04
N PRO A 69 4.79 -20.02 0.37
CA PRO A 69 4.38 -19.96 1.77
C PRO A 69 3.94 -21.34 2.30
N LYS A 70 4.32 -21.68 3.53
CA LYS A 70 3.94 -22.94 4.20
C LYS A 70 2.43 -23.14 4.25
N TYR A 71 1.67 -22.10 4.59
CA TYR A 71 0.22 -22.20 4.74
C TYR A 71 -0.48 -21.93 3.41
N ALA A 72 -1.16 -22.95 2.91
CA ALA A 72 -1.89 -22.91 1.65
C ALA A 72 -3.23 -22.15 1.75
N ALA A 73 -3.92 -22.03 0.61
CA ALA A 73 -5.24 -21.43 0.55
C ALA A 73 -6.22 -22.17 1.44
N GLY A 74 -7.01 -21.43 2.21
CA GLY A 74 -8.00 -22.02 3.10
C GLY A 74 -7.43 -22.66 4.37
N PHE A 75 -6.14 -22.45 4.69
CA PHE A 75 -5.65 -22.81 6.02
C PHE A 75 -6.50 -22.13 7.10
N THR A 76 -6.68 -22.80 8.23
CA THR A 76 -7.67 -22.38 9.24
C THR A 76 -7.05 -21.69 10.44
N HIS A 77 -5.79 -21.98 10.73
CA HIS A 77 -4.98 -21.44 11.81
C HIS A 77 -3.51 -21.78 11.57
N TYR A 78 -2.59 -21.06 12.22
CA TYR A 78 -1.19 -21.46 12.25
C TYR A 78 -0.99 -22.75 13.08
N ASP A 79 -0.06 -23.61 12.69
CA ASP A 79 0.23 -24.91 13.33
C ASP A 79 0.67 -24.76 14.79
N TYR A 80 1.31 -23.63 15.12
CA TYR A 80 1.77 -23.30 16.47
C TYR A 80 0.69 -22.63 17.33
N ALA A 81 -0.52 -22.42 16.80
CA ALA A 81 -1.65 -21.89 17.54
C ALA A 81 -2.64 -23.00 17.87
N ASN A 82 -3.12 -23.04 19.12
CA ASN A 82 -4.23 -23.93 19.48
C ASN A 82 -5.56 -23.22 19.14
N PRO A 83 -6.34 -23.66 18.13
CA PRO A 83 -7.59 -23.01 17.75
C PRO A 83 -8.66 -23.12 18.84
N ALA A 84 -8.55 -24.10 19.75
CA ALA A 84 -9.41 -24.28 20.91
C ALA A 84 -8.85 -23.61 22.19
N ALA A 85 -7.84 -22.74 22.07
CA ALA A 85 -7.30 -22.03 23.22
C ALA A 85 -8.41 -21.23 23.93
N PRO A 86 -8.57 -21.40 25.26
CA PRO A 86 -9.59 -20.67 26.01
C PRO A 86 -9.34 -19.16 25.93
N LYS A 87 -10.41 -18.40 25.75
CA LYS A 87 -10.37 -16.93 25.82
C LYS A 87 -10.70 -16.50 27.24
N GLY A 88 -9.85 -15.67 27.83
CA GLY A 88 -10.08 -15.14 29.17
C GLY A 88 -8.83 -15.06 30.04
N GLY A 89 -9.04 -14.60 31.27
CA GLY A 89 -7.99 -14.50 32.27
C GLY A 89 -7.08 -13.28 32.09
N ALA A 90 -6.17 -13.12 33.03
CA ALA A 90 -5.20 -12.05 33.06
C ALA A 90 -3.79 -12.63 33.21
N ILE A 91 -2.82 -11.98 32.58
CA ILE A 91 -1.40 -12.26 32.76
C ILE A 91 -0.69 -10.97 33.15
N THR A 92 0.21 -11.07 34.14
CA THR A 92 1.14 -10.00 34.51
C THR A 92 2.54 -10.41 34.09
N LEU A 93 3.25 -9.52 33.43
CA LEU A 93 4.59 -9.70 32.90
C LEU A 93 5.49 -8.59 33.43
N ALA A 94 6.77 -8.86 33.60
CA ALA A 94 7.75 -7.84 33.91
C ALA A 94 8.21 -7.11 32.63
N ALA A 95 8.43 -5.82 32.73
CA ALA A 95 9.17 -5.01 31.77
C ALA A 95 10.31 -4.30 32.51
N ILE A 96 11.47 -4.19 31.87
CA ILE A 96 12.65 -3.53 32.46
C ILE A 96 12.72 -2.09 31.96
N GLY A 97 13.07 -1.17 32.86
CA GLY A 97 13.25 0.24 32.58
C GLY A 97 12.01 1.07 32.93
N THR A 98 11.58 1.94 32.02
CA THR A 98 10.46 2.87 32.23
C THR A 98 9.74 3.16 30.91
N PHE A 99 8.61 3.85 30.98
CA PHE A 99 7.94 4.44 29.82
C PHE A 99 7.31 5.78 30.21
N ASP A 100 7.29 6.72 29.27
CA ASP A 100 6.74 8.06 29.47
C ASP A 100 5.77 8.48 28.35
N ASN A 101 5.59 7.64 27.33
CA ASN A 101 4.69 7.93 26.22
C ASN A 101 4.16 6.66 25.52
N PHE A 102 3.17 6.83 24.62
CA PHE A 102 2.53 5.73 23.89
C PHE A 102 2.86 5.66 22.40
N ASN A 103 3.86 6.42 21.94
CA ASN A 103 4.24 6.50 20.54
C ASN A 103 5.60 5.86 20.29
N ARG A 104 5.61 4.63 19.74
CA ARG A 104 6.85 3.93 19.38
C ARG A 104 7.68 4.59 18.27
N TYR A 105 7.15 5.63 17.62
CA TYR A 105 7.83 6.38 16.56
C TYR A 105 8.32 7.76 17.05
N ALA A 106 8.07 8.12 18.31
CA ALA A 106 8.56 9.36 18.88
C ALA A 106 10.09 9.41 18.83
N MET A 107 10.65 10.59 18.57
CA MET A 107 12.10 10.80 18.52
C MET A 107 12.74 10.98 19.90
N ARG A 108 11.90 11.06 20.95
CA ARG A 108 12.32 11.24 22.34
C ARG A 108 11.35 10.54 23.29
N GLY A 109 11.84 10.27 24.50
CA GLY A 109 11.09 9.52 25.51
C GLY A 109 11.14 8.01 25.29
N ASN A 110 10.62 7.28 26.25
CA ASN A 110 10.56 5.82 26.23
C ASN A 110 9.12 5.37 25.97
N PRO A 111 8.82 4.79 24.79
CA PRO A 111 7.48 4.31 24.50
C PRO A 111 7.12 3.10 25.37
N GLY A 112 5.85 2.98 25.73
CA GLY A 112 5.32 1.81 26.44
C GLY A 112 5.59 0.51 25.66
N ILE A 113 5.89 -0.57 26.38
CA ILE A 113 6.10 -1.90 25.83
C ILE A 113 4.87 -2.33 25.04
N ARG A 114 5.02 -2.90 23.84
CA ARG A 114 3.94 -3.29 22.93
C ARG A 114 3.20 -2.17 22.22
N THR A 115 3.64 -0.92 22.34
CA THR A 115 3.07 0.18 21.53
C THR A 115 3.34 -0.02 20.03
N GLU A 116 4.33 -0.83 19.65
CA GLU A 116 4.60 -1.28 18.28
C GLU A 116 3.52 -2.20 17.68
N SER A 117 2.69 -2.83 18.52
CA SER A 117 1.63 -3.75 18.07
C SER A 117 0.22 -3.14 18.16
N LEU A 118 0.10 -1.81 18.32
CA LEU A 118 -1.20 -1.14 18.39
C LEU A 118 -1.93 -1.12 17.04
N TYR A 119 -1.18 -1.11 15.94
CA TYR A 119 -1.74 -1.03 14.59
C TYR A 119 -1.60 -2.38 13.90
N ASP A 120 -2.71 -2.86 13.32
CA ASP A 120 -2.67 -3.93 12.33
C ASP A 120 -1.88 -3.48 11.09
N THR A 121 -1.24 -4.43 10.43
CA THR A 121 -0.47 -4.25 9.20
C THR A 121 -1.26 -4.76 7.98
N LEU A 122 -0.80 -4.46 6.76
CA LEU A 122 -1.40 -5.00 5.54
C LEU A 122 -1.38 -6.53 5.53
N PHE A 123 -0.22 -7.11 5.80
CA PHE A 123 0.02 -8.55 5.98
C PHE A 123 0.75 -8.78 7.29
N THR A 124 0.62 -10.00 7.83
CA THR A 124 1.36 -10.45 9.01
C THR A 124 2.27 -11.60 8.65
N THR A 125 3.37 -11.76 9.40
CA THR A 125 4.31 -12.87 9.21
C THR A 125 3.88 -14.09 10.02
N SER A 126 4.38 -15.26 9.64
CA SER A 126 4.32 -16.45 10.49
C SER A 126 5.58 -16.56 11.34
N ASP A 127 5.47 -17.15 12.54
CA ASP A 127 6.59 -17.32 13.47
C ASP A 127 7.37 -18.64 13.23
N ASP A 128 6.82 -19.53 12.40
CA ASP A 128 7.36 -20.87 12.13
C ASP A 128 7.91 -21.05 10.70
N GLU A 129 8.06 -19.95 9.96
CA GLU A 129 8.79 -19.90 8.69
C GLU A 129 9.38 -18.49 8.44
N PRO A 130 10.57 -18.38 7.85
CA PRO A 130 11.21 -17.10 7.61
C PRO A 130 10.62 -16.39 6.39
N GLY A 131 10.26 -15.11 6.56
CA GLY A 131 9.96 -14.22 5.43
C GLY A 131 8.68 -14.57 4.67
N SER A 132 7.63 -15.02 5.36
CA SER A 132 6.30 -15.19 4.79
C SER A 132 5.34 -14.07 5.18
N TYR A 133 4.32 -13.85 4.36
CA TYR A 133 3.34 -12.79 4.50
C TYR A 133 1.94 -13.34 4.20
N TYR A 134 1.06 -13.24 5.19
CA TYR A 134 -0.33 -13.70 5.14
C TYR A 134 -1.32 -12.54 5.31
N PRO A 135 -2.51 -12.63 4.70
CA PRO A 135 -3.53 -11.59 4.77
C PRO A 135 -3.85 -11.16 6.19
N LEU A 136 -3.79 -9.86 6.45
CA LEU A 136 -4.39 -9.22 7.62
C LEU A 136 -5.36 -8.15 7.13
N ILE A 137 -4.97 -6.87 7.09
CA ILE A 137 -5.82 -5.81 6.51
C ILE A 137 -5.99 -6.03 4.99
N ALA A 138 -4.96 -6.51 4.31
CA ALA A 138 -5.04 -6.92 2.92
C ALA A 138 -5.88 -8.21 2.81
N GLU A 139 -6.67 -8.30 1.75
CA GLU A 139 -7.43 -9.50 1.38
C GLU A 139 -6.85 -10.16 0.12
N HIS A 140 -6.45 -9.35 -0.86
CA HIS A 140 -5.95 -9.84 -2.14
C HIS A 140 -4.96 -8.84 -2.77
N THR A 141 -3.98 -9.32 -3.52
CA THR A 141 -3.00 -8.47 -4.23
C THR A 141 -2.83 -8.89 -5.68
N ARG A 142 -2.92 -7.91 -6.58
CA ARG A 142 -2.48 -8.03 -7.97
C ARG A 142 -1.19 -7.24 -8.18
N TYR A 143 -0.25 -7.73 -8.97
CA TYR A 143 1.06 -7.10 -9.12
C TYR A 143 1.67 -7.41 -10.48
N ALA A 144 2.60 -6.57 -10.91
CA ALA A 144 3.35 -6.82 -12.13
C ALA A 144 4.25 -8.05 -12.00
N ASP A 145 4.43 -8.79 -13.08
CA ASP A 145 5.37 -9.92 -13.15
C ASP A 145 6.82 -9.55 -12.85
N ASP A 146 7.23 -8.32 -13.14
CA ASP A 146 8.53 -7.73 -12.80
C ASP A 146 8.60 -7.10 -11.39
N PHE A 147 7.50 -7.11 -10.63
CA PHE A 147 7.36 -6.49 -9.31
C PHE A 147 7.56 -4.97 -9.29
N SER A 148 7.37 -4.27 -10.41
CA SER A 148 7.45 -2.80 -10.47
C SER A 148 6.32 -2.10 -9.71
N TRP A 149 5.18 -2.77 -9.56
CA TRP A 149 4.03 -2.25 -8.84
C TRP A 149 3.17 -3.36 -8.23
N MET A 150 2.39 -3.01 -7.22
CA MET A 150 1.33 -3.85 -6.67
C MET A 150 0.06 -3.05 -6.36
N GLU A 151 -1.08 -3.71 -6.41
CA GLU A 151 -2.36 -3.21 -5.95
C GLU A 151 -2.96 -4.15 -4.93
N ILE A 152 -3.28 -3.59 -3.77
CA ILE A 152 -3.75 -4.32 -2.61
C ILE A 152 -5.22 -3.97 -2.40
N THR A 153 -6.08 -5.00 -2.42
CA THR A 153 -7.47 -4.90 -2.00
C THR A 153 -7.54 -5.11 -0.49
N LEU A 154 -8.17 -4.17 0.21
CA LEU A 154 -8.32 -4.21 1.67
C LEU A 154 -9.60 -4.96 2.06
N ASN A 155 -9.52 -5.67 3.18
CA ASN A 155 -10.65 -6.38 3.77
C ASN A 155 -11.74 -5.37 4.19
N PRO A 156 -12.97 -5.46 3.66
CA PRO A 156 -14.04 -4.51 3.95
C PRO A 156 -14.52 -4.54 5.41
N ARG A 157 -14.11 -5.56 6.19
CA ARG A 157 -14.37 -5.67 7.63
C ARG A 157 -13.30 -5.00 8.49
N ALA A 158 -12.19 -4.52 7.92
CA ALA A 158 -11.12 -3.90 8.70
C ALA A 158 -11.60 -2.64 9.45
N ARG A 159 -11.41 -2.59 10.78
CA ARG A 159 -11.89 -1.50 11.65
C ARG A 159 -10.82 -1.05 12.65
N TYR A 160 -10.87 0.24 13.00
CA TYR A 160 -10.22 0.75 14.21
C TYR A 160 -11.08 0.50 15.44
N HIS A 161 -10.53 0.69 16.65
CA HIS A 161 -11.21 0.46 17.92
C HIS A 161 -12.42 1.37 18.18
N ASP A 162 -12.57 2.47 17.43
CA ASP A 162 -13.75 3.34 17.47
C ASP A 162 -14.86 2.90 16.49
N GLY A 163 -14.66 1.80 15.78
CA GLY A 163 -15.59 1.26 14.79
C GLY A 163 -15.49 1.91 13.40
N SER A 164 -14.61 2.88 13.19
CA SER A 164 -14.39 3.46 11.86
C SER A 164 -13.69 2.47 10.91
N PRO A 165 -14.03 2.49 9.60
CA PRO A 165 -13.41 1.60 8.61
C PRO A 165 -11.95 1.99 8.36
N ILE A 166 -11.09 0.97 8.21
CA ILE A 166 -9.76 1.16 7.65
C ILE A 166 -9.91 1.27 6.12
N THR A 167 -9.33 2.31 5.52
CA THR A 167 -9.47 2.61 4.10
C THR A 167 -8.12 2.67 3.39
N ALA A 168 -8.14 2.66 2.05
CA ALA A 168 -6.94 2.85 1.24
C ALA A 168 -6.26 4.21 1.50
N SER A 169 -7.04 5.23 1.89
CA SER A 169 -6.52 6.55 2.26
C SER A 169 -5.64 6.49 3.50
N ASP A 170 -6.01 5.68 4.51
CA ASP A 170 -5.20 5.49 5.72
C ASP A 170 -3.83 4.88 5.39
N VAL A 171 -3.77 3.95 4.44
CA VAL A 171 -2.52 3.31 3.99
C VAL A 171 -1.63 4.32 3.29
N ALA A 172 -2.17 5.06 2.32
CA ALA A 172 -1.44 6.09 1.59
C ALA A 172 -0.96 7.21 2.52
N PHE A 173 -1.83 7.66 3.44
CA PHE A 173 -1.51 8.63 4.47
C PHE A 173 -0.37 8.12 5.37
N THR A 174 -0.45 6.88 5.83
CA THR A 174 0.56 6.30 6.72
C THR A 174 1.93 6.28 6.05
N PHE A 175 2.01 5.75 4.83
CA PHE A 175 3.25 5.74 4.07
C PHE A 175 3.81 7.16 3.88
N GLN A 176 2.97 8.11 3.48
CA GLN A 176 3.39 9.50 3.29
C GLN A 176 3.88 10.14 4.59
N LYS A 177 3.24 9.86 5.72
CA LYS A 177 3.65 10.36 7.04
C LYS A 177 5.01 9.82 7.46
N PHE A 178 5.31 8.55 7.19
CA PHE A 178 6.67 8.03 7.41
C PHE A 178 7.68 8.63 6.42
N MET A 179 7.29 8.89 5.17
CA MET A 179 8.15 9.57 4.19
C MET A 179 8.48 11.01 4.57
N THR A 180 7.64 11.69 5.36
CA THR A 180 7.88 13.09 5.78
C THR A 180 8.46 13.20 7.18
N GLU A 181 7.94 12.42 8.12
CA GLU A 181 8.20 12.56 9.57
C GLU A 181 8.90 11.34 10.17
N GLY A 182 9.05 10.24 9.42
CA GLY A 182 9.70 9.02 9.89
C GLY A 182 11.23 9.15 10.02
N VAL A 183 11.87 8.04 10.33
CA VAL A 183 13.35 7.99 10.43
C VAL A 183 14.01 8.15 9.05
N PRO A 184 15.21 8.74 8.95
CA PRO A 184 15.92 8.92 7.68
C PRO A 184 16.07 7.65 6.84
N GLN A 185 16.27 6.51 7.49
CA GLN A 185 16.42 5.20 6.87
C GLN A 185 15.17 4.81 6.06
N PHE A 186 13.97 5.09 6.58
CA PHE A 186 12.71 4.83 5.87
C PHE A 186 12.63 5.64 4.59
N ARG A 187 12.95 6.94 4.65
CA ARG A 187 12.92 7.84 3.50
C ARG A 187 13.93 7.45 2.42
N LEU A 188 15.13 7.04 2.82
CA LEU A 188 16.17 6.60 1.90
C LEU A 188 15.79 5.29 1.23
N TYR A 189 15.28 4.33 2.00
CA TYR A 189 14.90 3.01 1.49
C TYR A 189 13.72 3.08 0.51
N TYR A 190 12.71 3.91 0.80
CA TYR A 190 11.52 4.05 -0.06
C TYR A 190 11.56 5.27 -0.99
N LYS A 191 12.74 5.85 -1.23
CA LYS A 191 12.89 7.01 -2.10
C LYS A 191 12.42 6.69 -3.52
N GLY A 192 11.41 7.42 -4.00
CA GLY A 192 10.84 7.25 -5.34
C GLY A 192 9.61 6.34 -5.40
N THR A 193 9.36 5.55 -4.35
CA THR A 193 8.14 4.74 -4.21
C THR A 193 6.94 5.64 -3.97
N ARG A 194 5.80 5.32 -4.60
CA ARG A 194 4.54 6.06 -4.50
C ARG A 194 3.43 5.14 -4.03
N VAL A 195 2.68 5.57 -3.01
CA VAL A 195 1.51 4.85 -2.49
C VAL A 195 0.28 5.74 -2.65
N LYS A 196 -0.77 5.23 -3.29
CA LYS A 196 -2.00 5.98 -3.59
C LYS A 196 -3.24 5.14 -3.29
N ALA A 197 -4.28 5.78 -2.78
CA ALA A 197 -5.62 5.22 -2.79
C ALA A 197 -6.23 5.42 -4.19
N ILE A 198 -6.45 4.33 -4.93
CA ILE A 198 -7.08 4.39 -6.27
C ILE A 198 -8.57 4.04 -6.23
N ALA A 199 -9.03 3.44 -5.14
CA ALA A 199 -10.43 3.25 -4.77
C ALA A 199 -10.54 3.17 -3.23
N PRO A 200 -11.74 3.24 -2.62
CA PRO A 200 -11.89 3.24 -1.15
C PRO A 200 -11.19 2.09 -0.43
N LEU A 201 -11.13 0.91 -1.06
CA LEU A 201 -10.49 -0.31 -0.54
C LEU A 201 -9.37 -0.81 -1.45
N THR A 202 -8.83 0.01 -2.35
CA THR A 202 -7.74 -0.40 -3.25
C THR A 202 -6.57 0.57 -3.18
N VAL A 203 -5.43 0.06 -2.76
CA VAL A 203 -4.17 0.80 -2.68
C VAL A 203 -3.30 0.42 -3.86
N ARG A 204 -2.77 1.40 -4.58
CA ARG A 204 -1.73 1.25 -5.61
C ARG A 204 -0.38 1.63 -5.04
N ILE A 205 0.61 0.77 -5.24
CA ILE A 205 2.00 1.00 -4.87
C ILE A 205 2.86 0.86 -6.14
N ASP A 206 3.47 1.97 -6.55
CA ASP A 206 4.47 1.99 -7.62
C ASP A 206 5.86 2.07 -6.97
N LEU A 207 6.71 1.06 -7.18
CA LEU A 207 8.05 1.01 -6.59
C LEU A 207 9.03 1.88 -7.36
N ALA A 208 10.03 2.42 -6.66
CA ALA A 208 11.13 3.15 -7.28
C ALA A 208 11.99 2.27 -8.20
N ALA A 209 12.17 1.01 -7.80
CA ALA A 209 12.91 0.00 -8.55
C ALA A 209 12.16 -1.34 -8.46
N PRO A 210 11.90 -2.02 -9.59
CA PRO A 210 11.26 -3.32 -9.59
C PRO A 210 12.04 -4.33 -8.74
N GLY A 211 11.33 -5.16 -7.97
CA GLY A 211 11.96 -6.21 -7.18
C GLY A 211 11.03 -6.83 -6.15
N LYS A 212 11.06 -8.17 -6.06
CA LYS A 212 10.22 -8.93 -5.12
C LYS A 212 10.44 -8.48 -3.68
N GLU A 213 11.70 -8.37 -3.23
CA GLU A 213 12.01 -7.93 -1.86
C GLU A 213 11.55 -6.50 -1.57
N ASN A 214 11.73 -5.59 -2.54
CA ASN A 214 11.24 -4.21 -2.43
C ASN A 214 9.72 -4.18 -2.28
N MET A 215 8.99 -5.00 -3.03
CA MET A 215 7.53 -5.14 -2.90
C MET A 215 7.15 -5.69 -1.52
N LEU A 216 7.79 -6.78 -1.09
CA LEU A 216 7.48 -7.48 0.16
C LEU A 216 7.80 -6.65 1.41
N SER A 217 8.79 -5.76 1.34
CA SER A 217 9.17 -4.87 2.45
C SER A 217 8.03 -3.95 2.94
N LEU A 218 7.06 -3.64 2.07
CA LEU A 218 5.90 -2.81 2.38
C LEU A 218 4.72 -3.59 2.98
N MET A 219 4.75 -4.92 2.97
CA MET A 219 3.64 -5.76 3.39
C MET A 219 3.37 -5.68 4.90
N THR A 220 4.39 -5.42 5.70
CA THR A 220 4.27 -5.24 7.16
C THR A 220 4.19 -3.77 7.56
N LEU A 221 3.83 -2.87 6.65
CA LEU A 221 3.57 -1.48 7.00
C LEU A 221 2.33 -1.41 7.92
N PRO A 222 2.43 -0.80 9.12
CA PRO A 222 1.28 -0.57 9.98
C PRO A 222 0.32 0.41 9.30
N VAL A 223 -0.99 0.25 9.51
CA VAL A 223 -1.99 1.18 8.97
C VAL A 223 -2.52 2.05 10.11
N MET A 224 -2.09 3.31 10.12
CA MET A 224 -2.43 4.28 11.14
C MET A 224 -3.68 5.09 10.76
N PRO A 225 -4.57 5.40 11.72
CA PRO A 225 -5.79 6.17 11.44
C PRO A 225 -5.45 7.60 11.04
N GLU A 226 -5.74 7.96 9.79
CA GLU A 226 -5.49 9.30 9.24
C GLU A 226 -6.17 10.38 10.09
N LYS A 227 -7.41 10.12 10.53
CA LYS A 227 -8.19 11.04 11.37
C LYS A 227 -7.47 11.43 12.67
N TYR A 228 -6.72 10.51 13.28
CA TYR A 228 -5.95 10.80 14.50
C TYR A 228 -4.62 11.47 14.14
N TRP A 229 -3.85 10.84 13.26
CA TRP A 229 -2.46 11.21 13.00
C TRP A 229 -2.27 12.43 12.11
N ARG A 230 -3.30 12.90 11.40
CA ARG A 230 -3.23 14.19 10.67
C ARG A 230 -2.97 15.37 11.62
N ASN A 231 -3.42 15.26 12.87
CA ASN A 231 -3.30 16.31 13.88
C ASN A 231 -2.17 16.05 14.90
N HIS A 232 -1.38 14.98 14.72
CA HIS A 232 -0.29 14.61 15.63
C HIS A 232 1.00 14.40 14.85
N LYS A 233 2.12 14.96 15.31
CA LYS A 233 3.41 14.70 14.68
C LYS A 233 3.92 13.32 15.09
N LEU A 234 4.47 12.57 14.14
CA LEU A 234 5.00 11.23 14.37
C LEU A 234 6.18 11.25 15.35
N SER A 235 6.95 12.33 15.35
CA SER A 235 8.10 12.54 16.23
C SER A 235 7.75 12.84 17.69
N ASP A 236 6.51 13.23 17.97
CA ASP A 236 6.13 13.75 19.27
C ASP A 236 5.67 12.60 20.21
N PRO A 237 6.05 12.65 21.49
CA PRO A 237 5.54 11.70 22.47
C PRO A 237 4.04 11.90 22.69
N LEU A 238 3.31 10.79 22.88
CA LEU A 238 1.88 10.82 23.22
C LEU A 238 1.67 10.56 24.71
N SER A 239 1.00 11.47 25.39
CA SER A 239 0.67 11.36 26.83
C SER A 239 -0.53 10.46 27.12
N ALA A 240 -1.32 10.11 26.10
CA ALA A 240 -2.45 9.20 26.16
C ALA A 240 -2.40 8.20 24.99
N PRO A 241 -2.96 6.98 25.14
CA PRO A 241 -2.98 5.99 24.07
C PRO A 241 -3.65 6.51 22.79
N PRO A 242 -3.07 6.27 21.60
CA PRO A 242 -3.70 6.64 20.34
C PRO A 242 -4.87 5.73 19.98
N LEU A 243 -5.73 6.19 19.05
CA LEU A 243 -6.67 5.30 18.37
C LEU A 243 -5.89 4.23 17.61
N ALA A 244 -6.30 2.97 17.73
CA ALA A 244 -5.56 1.78 17.28
C ALA A 244 -6.52 0.78 16.57
N SER A 245 -5.98 -0.28 15.98
CA SER A 245 -6.75 -1.33 15.29
C SER A 245 -6.51 -2.74 15.80
N GLY A 246 -5.37 -2.99 16.46
CA GLY A 246 -4.92 -4.33 16.84
C GLY A 246 -5.79 -5.08 17.87
N PRO A 247 -5.43 -6.33 18.21
CA PRO A 247 -6.24 -7.21 19.05
C PRO A 247 -6.37 -6.77 20.52
N TYR A 248 -5.52 -5.85 20.97
CA TYR A 248 -5.54 -5.27 22.30
C TYR A 248 -5.49 -3.74 22.24
N ARG A 249 -6.08 -3.11 23.25
CA ARG A 249 -6.00 -1.66 23.48
C ARG A 249 -5.52 -1.35 24.88
N ILE A 250 -4.83 -0.23 25.05
CA ILE A 250 -4.37 0.21 26.37
C ILE A 250 -5.57 0.75 27.15
N THR A 251 -5.82 0.21 28.34
CA THR A 251 -7.00 0.56 29.16
C THR A 251 -6.67 1.13 30.53
N ALA A 252 -5.48 0.87 31.06
CA ALA A 252 -5.02 1.45 32.30
C ALA A 252 -3.49 1.59 32.29
N TRP A 253 -2.97 2.64 32.92
CA TRP A 253 -1.54 2.85 33.02
C TRP A 253 -1.19 3.77 34.19
N ARG A 254 0.05 3.66 34.64
CA ARG A 254 0.75 4.68 35.41
C ARG A 254 2.13 4.81 34.83
N MET A 255 2.46 6.00 34.32
CA MET A 255 3.72 6.27 33.63
C MET A 255 4.90 5.79 34.47
N GLY A 256 5.80 5.04 33.82
CA GLY A 256 6.97 4.43 34.41
C GLY A 256 6.72 3.30 35.42
N GLN A 257 5.47 2.89 35.66
CA GLN A 257 5.15 1.85 36.64
C GLN A 257 4.41 0.66 36.04
N TYR A 258 3.34 0.90 35.29
CA TYR A 258 2.63 -0.20 34.64
C TYR A 258 1.81 0.24 33.44
N ILE A 259 1.55 -0.70 32.55
CA ILE A 259 0.62 -0.56 31.43
C ILE A 259 -0.25 -1.82 31.34
N THR A 260 -1.55 -1.63 31.14
CA THR A 260 -2.53 -2.71 31.00
C THR A 260 -3.20 -2.62 29.64
N TYR A 261 -3.14 -3.73 28.92
CA TYR A 261 -3.77 -3.94 27.63
C TYR A 261 -4.98 -4.85 27.82
N SER A 262 -6.17 -4.39 27.44
CA SER A 262 -7.36 -5.23 27.39
C SER A 262 -7.62 -5.72 25.97
N ARG A 263 -8.00 -6.99 25.83
CA ARG A 263 -8.40 -7.57 24.55
C ARG A 263 -9.64 -6.86 24.02
N VAL A 264 -9.65 -6.55 22.73
CA VAL A 264 -10.81 -5.96 22.06
C VAL A 264 -11.78 -7.09 21.74
N LYS A 265 -12.93 -7.12 22.42
CA LYS A 265 -13.90 -8.23 22.32
C LYS A 265 -14.47 -8.38 20.91
N ASP A 266 -14.63 -7.27 20.22
CA ASP A 266 -15.14 -7.11 18.86
C ASP A 266 -14.01 -6.84 17.86
N TYR A 267 -12.79 -7.36 18.12
CA TYR A 267 -11.67 -7.22 17.21
C TYR A 267 -12.02 -7.78 15.83
N TRP A 268 -11.96 -6.91 14.82
CA TRP A 268 -12.47 -7.17 13.47
C TRP A 268 -11.84 -8.40 12.79
N ALA A 269 -10.59 -8.72 13.14
CA ALA A 269 -9.82 -9.82 12.56
C ALA A 269 -9.69 -11.04 13.48
N ALA A 270 -10.50 -11.14 14.53
CA ALA A 270 -10.43 -12.25 15.49
C ALA A 270 -10.58 -13.65 14.84
N ASP A 271 -11.40 -13.76 13.81
CA ASP A 271 -11.72 -15.03 13.14
C ASP A 271 -10.84 -15.35 11.92
N LEU A 272 -9.94 -14.44 11.53
CA LEU A 272 -9.00 -14.69 10.44
C LEU A 272 -8.07 -15.85 10.80
N PRO A 273 -7.66 -16.69 9.83
CA PRO A 273 -6.76 -17.82 10.09
C PRO A 273 -5.48 -17.42 10.85
N VAL A 274 -4.89 -16.28 10.50
CA VAL A 274 -3.68 -15.74 11.15
C VAL A 274 -3.85 -15.37 12.63
N ASN A 275 -5.09 -15.26 13.11
CA ASN A 275 -5.44 -14.86 14.48
C ASN A 275 -6.20 -15.94 15.27
N ARG A 276 -6.70 -17.00 14.61
CA ARG A 276 -7.39 -18.10 15.29
C ARG A 276 -6.44 -18.81 16.24
N GLY A 277 -6.86 -18.98 17.50
CA GLY A 277 -6.03 -19.54 18.57
C GLY A 277 -5.00 -18.58 19.19
N ARG A 278 -4.93 -17.34 18.74
CA ARG A 278 -4.02 -16.29 19.27
C ARG A 278 -4.80 -15.22 20.02
N TRP A 279 -4.09 -14.38 20.78
CA TRP A 279 -4.69 -13.27 21.54
C TRP A 279 -5.75 -13.77 22.54
N ASN A 280 -5.31 -14.61 23.48
CA ASN A 280 -6.22 -15.41 24.32
C ASN A 280 -6.61 -14.71 25.63
N PHE A 281 -5.69 -14.01 26.28
CA PHE A 281 -5.94 -13.34 27.56
C PHE A 281 -6.87 -12.14 27.40
N ASP A 282 -7.73 -11.88 28.39
CA ASP A 282 -8.54 -10.67 28.40
C ASP A 282 -7.73 -9.45 28.83
N SER A 283 -6.73 -9.64 29.69
CA SER A 283 -5.87 -8.59 30.21
C SER A 283 -4.40 -8.98 30.17
N LEU A 284 -3.56 -8.13 29.61
CA LEU A 284 -2.10 -8.21 29.70
C LEU A 284 -1.60 -7.01 30.49
N ARG A 285 -1.02 -7.24 31.66
CA ARG A 285 -0.39 -6.20 32.46
C ARG A 285 1.12 -6.33 32.35
N TYR A 286 1.80 -5.21 32.13
CA TYR A 286 3.24 -5.11 32.24
C TYR A 286 3.58 -4.21 33.42
N ASP A 287 4.27 -4.76 34.41
CA ASP A 287 4.83 -4.01 35.53
C ASP A 287 6.29 -3.67 35.25
N TYR A 288 6.64 -2.41 35.41
CA TYR A 288 7.97 -1.87 35.12
C TYR A 288 8.86 -1.91 36.36
N TYR A 289 10.04 -2.50 36.19
CA TYR A 289 11.05 -2.64 37.22
C TYR A 289 12.35 -1.97 36.78
N LEU A 290 13.12 -1.45 37.73
CA LEU A 290 14.38 -0.76 37.44
C LEU A 290 15.43 -1.73 36.86
N ASP A 291 15.45 -2.97 37.33
CA ASP A 291 16.41 -4.00 36.92
C ASP A 291 15.83 -5.42 37.08
N ASP A 292 16.54 -6.40 36.51
CA ASP A 292 16.17 -7.81 36.49
C ASP A 292 16.12 -8.45 37.89
N ASN A 293 16.93 -7.99 38.84
CA ASN A 293 16.95 -8.55 40.20
C ASN A 293 15.69 -8.19 40.97
N VAL A 294 15.20 -6.95 40.81
CA VAL A 294 13.92 -6.52 41.41
C VAL A 294 12.75 -7.24 40.72
N ALA A 295 12.81 -7.41 39.40
CA ALA A 295 11.79 -8.13 38.64
C ALA A 295 11.68 -9.60 39.10
N PHE A 296 12.80 -10.33 39.19
CA PHE A 296 12.82 -11.74 39.62
C PHE A 296 12.27 -11.95 41.03
N ARG A 297 12.47 -11.00 41.95
CA ARG A 297 11.96 -11.10 43.32
C ARG A 297 10.46 -10.80 43.45
N SER A 298 9.86 -10.21 42.42
CA SER A 298 8.48 -9.74 42.42
C SER A 298 7.52 -10.63 41.60
N LEU A 299 8.07 -11.58 40.85
CA LEU A 299 7.35 -12.60 40.06
C LEU A 299 7.27 -13.93 40.82
#